data_AF-A0A8H4RS49-F1
#
_entry.id   AF-A0A8H4RS49-F1
#
_cell.length_a   1.000
_cell.length_b   1.000
_cell.length_c   1.000
_cell.angle_alpha   90.00
_cell.angle_beta   90.00
_cell.angle_gamma   90.00
#
_symmetry.space_group_name_H-M   'P 1'
#
loop_
_entity.id
_entity.type
_entity.pdbx_description
1 polymer ?
#
loop_
_entity_poly.entity_id
_entity_poly.type
_entity_poly.pdbx_seq_one_letter_code
_entity_poly.pdbx_strand_id
1 'polypeptide(L)'
;MEFLTQLQSPLDPHKPSLFELLSESQLSALLPPSLRYLLTLATHRHPRYLLRILNSFDEIYALSFLLIERYYLRTHGGGFTENFYGLKREKCLSVGEIPRASIGAPAHVRGALKLSRGDIWKNLAVMVGIPYLKRKLDESYEINAPRALLGGNYTRMPPNPTIRQRITHYYQWFLRNIYPSVNAAYYFAILVFNVAYLFDNSRYHNPFLWLIGTRMRRLGEEDYKAIAAMHAPKIEGARGGNLGVTSLFDPRVMGERVLGSLKILLPTSIFALKFLEWWHASDFARQLSKKVAEGIEVPPPIVSGLSTLSTRFGPKLDKKSIFLI
;
A
#
# COMPACT_ATOMS: atom_id res chain seq x y z
N MET A 1 -23.78 19.16 18.51
CA MET A 1 -23.11 18.32 17.50
C MET A 1 -24.12 17.36 16.85
N GLU A 2 -25.21 17.88 16.26
CA GLU A 2 -26.33 17.05 15.77
C GLU A 2 -26.54 17.13 14.24
N PHE A 3 -25.77 17.97 13.55
CA PHE A 3 -25.92 18.16 12.10
C PHE A 3 -25.16 17.11 11.26
N LEU A 4 -24.23 16.36 11.84
CA LEU A 4 -23.52 15.29 11.14
C LEU A 4 -24.24 13.94 11.21
N THR A 5 -25.16 13.75 12.16
CA THR A 5 -25.98 12.53 12.25
C THR A 5 -27.15 12.54 11.28
N GLN A 6 -27.63 13.72 10.86
CA GLN A 6 -28.74 13.87 9.91
C GLN A 6 -28.36 13.62 8.44
N LEU A 7 -27.08 13.47 8.09
CA LEU A 7 -26.63 12.98 6.79
C LEU A 7 -26.63 11.44 6.69
N GLN A 8 -26.93 10.73 7.79
CA GLN A 8 -27.31 9.33 7.72
C GLN A 8 -28.74 9.25 7.19
N SER A 9 -28.84 9.34 5.86
CA SER A 9 -30.00 8.88 5.10
C SER A 9 -30.46 7.52 5.65
N PRO A 10 -31.77 7.17 5.62
CA PRO A 10 -32.32 5.91 6.15
C PRO A 10 -31.93 4.68 5.30
N LEU A 11 -30.67 4.60 4.89
CA LEU A 11 -30.09 3.63 3.96
C LEU A 11 -29.38 2.52 4.74
N ASP A 12 -29.55 1.31 4.23
CA ASP A 12 -28.95 0.04 4.69
C ASP A 12 -27.63 0.27 5.46
N PRO A 13 -27.54 -0.07 6.77
CA PRO A 13 -26.36 0.16 7.61
C PRO A 13 -25.06 -0.39 7.03
N HIS A 14 -25.19 -1.36 6.14
CA HIS A 14 -24.09 -2.04 5.49
C HIS A 14 -23.63 -1.42 4.17
N LYS A 15 -24.34 -0.42 3.63
CA LYS A 15 -23.88 0.31 2.44
C LYS A 15 -22.69 1.20 2.83
N PRO A 16 -21.50 1.03 2.23
CA PRO A 16 -20.36 1.85 2.55
C PRO A 16 -20.50 3.26 1.97
N SER A 17 -19.95 4.24 2.67
CA SER A 17 -19.91 5.62 2.17
C SER A 17 -18.96 5.72 0.98
N LEU A 18 -19.26 6.60 0.01
CA LEU A 18 -18.36 6.84 -1.13
C LEU A 18 -16.96 7.26 -0.63
N PHE A 19 -16.88 8.04 0.44
CA PHE A 19 -15.61 8.44 1.05
C PHE A 19 -14.80 7.26 1.59
N GLU A 20 -15.46 6.25 2.16
CA GLU A 20 -14.78 5.02 2.61
C GLU A 20 -14.18 4.29 1.42
N LEU A 21 -14.96 4.15 0.33
CA LEU A 21 -14.49 3.50 -0.90
C LEU A 21 -13.35 4.27 -1.56
N LEU A 22 -13.42 5.60 -1.57
CA LEU A 22 -12.33 6.42 -2.11
C LEU A 22 -11.06 6.32 -1.24
N SER A 23 -11.19 6.37 0.08
CA SER A 23 -10.05 6.24 0.99
C SER A 23 -9.34 4.90 0.86
N GLU A 24 -10.10 3.82 0.64
CA GLU A 24 -9.59 2.49 0.32
C GLU A 24 -8.82 2.49 -1.00
N SER A 25 -9.42 3.04 -2.07
CA SER A 25 -8.76 3.14 -3.38
C SER A 25 -7.47 3.98 -3.34
N GLN A 26 -7.46 5.06 -2.57
CA GLN A 26 -6.28 5.92 -2.39
C GLN A 26 -5.16 5.17 -1.67
N LEU A 27 -5.47 4.44 -0.60
CA LEU A 27 -4.48 3.62 0.09
C LEU A 27 -3.88 2.58 -0.85
N SER A 28 -4.70 1.91 -1.66
CA SER A 28 -4.21 0.93 -2.65
C SER A 28 -3.27 1.56 -3.68
N ALA A 29 -3.57 2.78 -4.15
CA ALA A 29 -2.77 3.51 -5.13
C ALA A 29 -1.41 3.99 -4.58
N LEU A 30 -1.29 4.16 -3.26
CA LEU A 30 -0.05 4.58 -2.59
C LEU A 30 0.91 3.43 -2.28
N LEU A 31 0.45 2.17 -2.31
CA LEU A 31 1.31 1.00 -2.05
C LEU A 31 2.44 0.82 -3.09
N PRO A 32 2.19 0.85 -4.42
CA PRO A 32 3.26 0.70 -5.39
C PRO A 32 4.39 1.74 -5.28
N PRO A 33 4.13 3.06 -5.23
CA PRO A 33 5.20 4.06 -5.20
C PRO A 33 5.99 4.02 -3.88
N SER A 34 5.32 3.76 -2.75
CA SER A 34 6.01 3.65 -1.45
C SER A 34 6.94 2.44 -1.39
N LEU A 35 6.49 1.27 -1.84
CA LEU A 35 7.34 0.08 -1.93
C LEU A 35 8.50 0.28 -2.90
N ARG A 36 8.27 0.94 -4.04
CA ARG A 36 9.33 1.28 -4.99
C ARG A 36 10.37 2.21 -4.38
N TYR A 37 9.93 3.20 -3.61
CA TYR A 37 10.84 4.11 -2.90
C TYR A 37 11.69 3.40 -1.85
N LEU A 38 11.07 2.57 -1.00
CA LEU A 38 11.80 1.76 -0.02
C LEU A 38 12.81 0.83 -0.68
N LEU A 39 12.43 0.21 -1.80
CA LEU A 39 13.33 -0.65 -2.57
C LEU A 39 14.51 0.15 -3.15
N THR A 40 14.25 1.37 -3.64
CA THR A 40 15.30 2.26 -4.16
C THR A 40 16.28 2.64 -3.05
N LEU A 41 15.78 3.01 -1.87
CA LEU A 41 16.62 3.30 -0.70
C LEU A 41 17.47 2.10 -0.28
N ALA A 42 16.88 0.90 -0.26
CA ALA A 42 17.61 -0.32 0.04
C ALA A 42 18.66 -0.66 -1.03
N THR A 43 18.40 -0.32 -2.30
CA THR A 43 19.32 -0.57 -3.42
C THR A 43 20.64 0.20 -3.26
N HIS A 44 20.63 1.37 -2.62
CA HIS A 44 21.86 2.12 -2.32
C HIS A 44 22.84 1.34 -1.42
N ARG A 45 22.34 0.49 -0.51
CA ARG A 45 23.19 -0.35 0.35
C ARG A 45 23.63 -1.65 -0.30
N HIS A 46 22.80 -2.26 -1.15
CA HIS A 46 23.08 -3.56 -1.77
C HIS A 46 22.73 -3.59 -3.27
N PRO A 47 23.56 -2.99 -4.14
CA PRO A 47 23.20 -2.76 -5.55
C PRO A 47 23.11 -4.05 -6.39
N ARG A 48 23.91 -5.07 -6.08
CA ARG A 48 24.10 -6.24 -6.96
C ARG A 48 22.83 -7.10 -7.14
N TYR A 49 22.03 -7.27 -6.09
CA TYR A 49 20.82 -8.09 -6.13
C TYR A 49 19.55 -7.25 -6.30
N LEU A 50 19.46 -6.10 -5.63
CA LEU A 50 18.25 -5.29 -5.64
C LEU A 50 17.99 -4.58 -6.97
N LEU A 51 19.03 -4.34 -7.80
CA LEU A 51 18.84 -3.74 -9.12
C LEU A 51 17.96 -4.60 -10.04
N ARG A 52 18.10 -5.93 -9.98
CA ARG A 52 17.26 -6.84 -10.77
C ARG A 52 15.81 -6.81 -10.30
N ILE A 53 15.60 -6.77 -8.99
CA ILE A 53 14.28 -6.66 -8.37
C ILE A 53 13.63 -5.32 -8.74
N LEU A 54 14.40 -4.23 -8.71
CA LEU A 54 13.91 -2.89 -9.06
C LEU A 54 13.52 -2.79 -10.54
N ASN A 55 14.30 -3.39 -11.44
CA ASN A 55 14.00 -3.40 -12.87
C ASN A 55 12.74 -4.23 -13.20
N SER A 56 12.48 -5.30 -12.44
CA SER A 56 11.27 -6.12 -12.56
C SER A 56 10.25 -5.85 -11.45
N PHE A 57 10.31 -4.67 -10.82
CA PHE A 57 9.47 -4.32 -9.67
C PHE A 57 7.99 -4.49 -10.01
N ASP A 58 7.65 -4.11 -11.23
CA ASP A 58 6.29 -4.11 -11.72
C ASP A 58 5.65 -5.49 -11.74
N GLU A 59 6.42 -6.50 -12.14
CA GLU A 59 5.99 -7.90 -12.25
C GLU A 59 5.97 -8.57 -10.88
N ILE A 60 6.99 -8.28 -10.07
CA ILE A 60 7.11 -8.80 -8.70
C ILE A 60 5.99 -8.24 -7.82
N TYR A 61 5.69 -6.94 -7.95
CA TYR A 61 4.57 -6.31 -7.26
C TYR A 61 3.24 -6.91 -7.70
N ALA A 62 2.98 -7.05 -9.00
CA ALA A 62 1.74 -7.64 -9.48
C ALA A 62 1.56 -9.08 -8.99
N LEU A 63 2.62 -9.89 -9.02
CA LEU A 63 2.59 -11.28 -8.54
C LEU A 63 2.37 -11.34 -7.02
N SER A 64 3.14 -10.58 -6.24
CA SER A 64 2.99 -10.56 -4.77
C SER A 64 1.61 -10.05 -4.34
N PHE A 65 1.13 -8.97 -4.96
CA PHE A 65 -0.19 -8.42 -4.70
C PHE A 65 -1.30 -9.40 -5.11
N LEU A 66 -1.14 -10.13 -6.22
CA LEU A 66 -2.06 -11.22 -6.60
C LEU A 66 -2.15 -12.31 -5.54
N LEU A 67 -1.03 -12.73 -4.96
CA LEU A 67 -1.01 -13.75 -3.91
C LEU A 67 -1.69 -13.25 -2.62
N ILE A 68 -1.39 -12.02 -2.21
CA ILE A 68 -2.00 -11.37 -1.05
C ILE A 68 -3.51 -11.27 -1.26
N GLU A 69 -3.95 -10.68 -2.37
CA GLU A 69 -5.37 -10.49 -2.68
C GLU A 69 -6.12 -11.81 -2.78
N ARG A 70 -5.51 -12.83 -3.38
CA ARG A 70 -6.10 -14.18 -3.45
C ARG A 70 -6.34 -14.78 -2.07
N TYR A 71 -5.41 -14.59 -1.15
CA TYR A 71 -5.55 -15.06 0.23
C TYR A 71 -6.66 -14.31 0.96
N TYR A 72 -6.64 -12.97 0.90
CA TYR A 72 -7.64 -12.13 1.56
C TYR A 72 -9.05 -12.37 1.02
N LEU A 73 -9.24 -12.49 -0.30
CA LEU A 73 -10.54 -12.79 -0.90
C LEU A 73 -11.09 -14.16 -0.49
N ARG A 74 -10.21 -15.15 -0.26
CA ARG A 74 -10.65 -16.50 0.17
C ARG A 74 -11.01 -16.56 1.64
N THR A 75 -10.26 -15.88 2.50
CA THR A 75 -10.41 -15.97 3.96
C THR A 75 -11.40 -14.93 4.50
N HIS A 76 -11.36 -13.70 3.99
CA HIS A 76 -12.14 -12.58 4.51
C HIS A 76 -13.31 -12.18 3.59
N GLY A 77 -13.34 -12.65 2.33
CA GLY A 77 -14.37 -12.26 1.36
C GLY A 77 -14.23 -10.82 0.85
N GLY A 78 -13.09 -10.17 1.11
CA GLY A 78 -12.72 -8.85 0.62
C GLY A 78 -11.23 -8.81 0.32
N GLY A 79 -10.80 -7.79 -0.41
CA GLY A 79 -9.41 -7.52 -0.69
C GLY A 79 -8.59 -7.14 0.54
N PHE A 80 -7.28 -7.03 0.38
CA PHE A 80 -6.39 -6.66 1.49
C PHE A 80 -6.71 -5.27 2.03
N THR A 81 -6.76 -4.28 1.14
CA THR A 81 -7.09 -2.89 1.46
C THR A 81 -8.53 -2.74 1.93
N GLU A 82 -9.45 -3.49 1.33
CA GLU A 82 -10.86 -3.52 1.71
C GLU A 82 -11.06 -4.03 3.14
N ASN A 83 -10.40 -5.13 3.51
CA ASN A 83 -10.46 -5.66 4.88
C ASN A 83 -9.85 -4.69 5.92
N PHE A 84 -8.86 -3.89 5.53
CA PHE A 84 -8.30 -2.84 6.41
C PHE A 84 -9.36 -1.77 6.75
N TYR A 85 -10.21 -1.40 5.79
CA TYR A 85 -11.33 -0.47 5.99
C TYR A 85 -12.63 -1.15 6.46
N GLY A 86 -12.61 -2.45 6.77
CA GLY A 86 -13.81 -3.19 7.20
C GLY A 86 -14.84 -3.39 6.09
N LEU A 87 -14.38 -3.50 4.84
CA LEU A 87 -15.21 -3.74 3.66
C LEU A 87 -15.07 -5.19 3.20
N LYS A 88 -16.17 -5.74 2.66
CA LYS A 88 -16.21 -7.03 1.96
C LYS A 88 -16.88 -6.88 0.59
N ARG A 89 -16.62 -7.87 -0.26
CA ARG A 89 -17.32 -8.04 -1.53
C ARG A 89 -18.42 -9.06 -1.37
N GLU A 90 -19.53 -8.82 -2.04
CA GLU A 90 -20.64 -9.74 -2.14
C GLU A 90 -21.10 -9.84 -3.59
N LYS A 91 -21.60 -11.01 -3.98
CA LYS A 91 -22.26 -11.17 -5.28
C LYS A 91 -23.53 -10.34 -5.29
N CYS A 92 -23.73 -9.52 -6.32
CA CYS A 92 -25.03 -8.90 -6.57
C CYS A 92 -25.94 -9.95 -7.16
N LEU A 93 -26.90 -10.39 -6.37
CA LEU A 93 -27.95 -11.27 -6.85
C LEU A 93 -28.90 -10.47 -7.74
N SER A 94 -29.24 -11.05 -8.88
CA SER A 94 -30.25 -10.49 -9.76
C SER A 94 -31.62 -10.62 -9.09
N VAL A 95 -32.53 -9.67 -9.38
CA VAL A 95 -33.87 -9.65 -8.78
C VAL A 95 -34.60 -10.94 -9.17
N GLY A 96 -34.88 -11.80 -8.19
CA GLY A 96 -35.55 -13.10 -8.38
C GLY A 96 -34.70 -14.34 -8.11
N GLU A 97 -33.39 -14.22 -7.87
CA GLU A 97 -32.52 -15.38 -7.60
C GLU A 97 -32.69 -15.99 -6.20
N ILE A 98 -33.28 -15.25 -5.25
CA ILE A 98 -33.58 -15.75 -3.91
C ILE A 98 -35.08 -16.01 -3.80
N PRO A 99 -35.51 -17.24 -3.46
CA PRO A 99 -36.91 -17.52 -3.13
C PRO A 99 -37.38 -16.59 -2.01
N ARG A 100 -38.52 -15.91 -2.18
CA ARG A 100 -39.05 -14.93 -1.20
C ARG A 100 -39.12 -15.47 0.23
N ALA A 101 -39.36 -16.78 0.38
CA ALA A 101 -39.36 -17.49 1.65
C ALA A 101 -38.01 -17.47 2.40
N SER A 102 -36.89 -17.42 1.68
CA SER A 102 -35.53 -17.45 2.25
C SER A 102 -34.97 -16.05 2.57
N ILE A 103 -35.69 -14.98 2.19
CA ILE A 103 -35.31 -13.59 2.48
C ILE A 103 -35.37 -13.29 4.00
N GLY A 104 -36.26 -13.97 4.73
CA GLY A 104 -36.36 -13.84 6.19
C GLY A 104 -35.27 -14.56 6.98
N ALA A 105 -34.45 -15.40 6.34
CA ALA A 105 -33.38 -16.16 6.99
C ALA A 105 -32.01 -15.58 6.58
N PRO A 106 -31.37 -14.74 7.42
CA PRO A 106 -30.15 -14.03 7.05
C PRO A 106 -28.97 -14.95 6.69
N ALA A 107 -28.94 -16.17 7.25
CA ALA A 107 -27.93 -17.17 6.95
C ALA A 107 -28.00 -17.70 5.50
N HIS A 108 -29.21 -17.91 4.96
CA HIS A 108 -29.40 -18.41 3.59
C HIS A 108 -29.08 -17.33 2.56
N VAL A 109 -29.50 -16.09 2.84
CA VAL A 109 -29.15 -14.92 2.00
C VAL A 109 -27.64 -14.72 1.96
N ARG A 110 -26.95 -14.86 3.10
CA ARG A 110 -25.49 -14.77 3.16
C ARG A 110 -24.78 -15.86 2.37
N GLY A 111 -25.29 -17.10 2.42
CA GLY A 111 -24.78 -18.20 1.61
C GLY A 111 -24.88 -17.93 0.12
N ALA A 112 -26.00 -17.35 -0.33
CA ALA A 112 -26.22 -16.96 -1.72
C ALA A 112 -25.35 -15.77 -2.16
N LEU A 113 -25.05 -14.84 -1.25
CA LEU A 113 -24.21 -13.66 -1.50
C LEU A 113 -22.70 -13.97 -1.48
N LYS A 114 -22.29 -15.14 -0.99
CA LYS A 114 -20.89 -15.55 -0.91
C LYS A 114 -20.27 -15.68 -2.30
N LEU A 115 -19.04 -15.17 -2.46
CA LEU A 115 -18.32 -15.23 -3.74
C LEU A 115 -18.04 -16.68 -4.16
N SER A 116 -18.40 -17.02 -5.40
CA SER A 116 -18.02 -18.28 -6.02
C SER A 116 -16.54 -18.28 -6.42
N ARG A 117 -15.96 -19.47 -6.67
CA ARG A 117 -14.58 -19.59 -7.16
C ARG A 117 -14.36 -18.81 -8.45
N GLY A 118 -15.33 -18.79 -9.37
CA GLY A 118 -15.27 -18.02 -10.60
C GLY A 118 -15.27 -16.51 -10.34
N ASP A 119 -16.09 -16.05 -9.39
CA ASP A 119 -16.20 -14.64 -9.03
C ASP A 119 -14.93 -14.15 -8.33
N ILE A 120 -14.26 -15.01 -7.54
CA ILE A 120 -12.95 -14.70 -6.95
C ILE A 120 -11.93 -14.38 -8.04
N TRP A 121 -11.85 -15.20 -9.10
CA TRP A 121 -10.91 -14.95 -10.21
C TRP A 121 -11.26 -13.71 -11.01
N LYS A 122 -12.55 -13.44 -11.26
CA LYS A 122 -12.99 -12.19 -11.91
C LYS A 122 -12.60 -10.97 -11.09
N ASN A 123 -12.88 -10.99 -9.78
CA ASN A 123 -12.49 -9.92 -8.86
C ASN A 123 -10.99 -9.70 -8.83
N LEU A 124 -10.20 -10.78 -8.77
CA LEU A 124 -8.75 -10.73 -8.78
C LEU A 124 -8.21 -10.15 -10.10
N ALA A 125 -8.80 -10.52 -11.24
CA ALA A 125 -8.45 -9.94 -12.54
C ALA A 125 -8.72 -8.43 -12.59
N VAL A 126 -9.81 -7.96 -11.98
CA VAL A 126 -10.12 -6.53 -11.90
C VAL A 126 -9.19 -5.79 -10.93
N MET A 127 -8.93 -6.34 -9.75
CA MET A 127 -8.10 -5.71 -8.73
C MET A 127 -6.63 -5.61 -9.12
N VAL A 128 -6.08 -6.63 -9.77
CA VAL A 128 -4.66 -6.70 -10.08
C VAL A 128 -4.41 -6.44 -11.56
N GLY A 129 -5.23 -7.04 -12.43
CA GLY A 129 -5.03 -6.98 -13.87
C GLY A 129 -5.28 -5.59 -14.46
N ILE A 130 -6.34 -4.90 -14.05
CA ILE A 130 -6.64 -3.55 -14.54
C ILE A 130 -5.56 -2.54 -14.16
N PRO A 131 -5.17 -2.36 -12.88
CA PRO A 131 -4.14 -1.39 -12.54
C PRO A 131 -2.79 -1.77 -13.14
N TYR A 132 -2.48 -3.06 -13.25
CA TYR A 132 -1.26 -3.51 -13.92
C TYR A 132 -1.25 -3.14 -15.41
N LEU A 133 -2.32 -3.48 -16.14
CA LEU A 133 -2.45 -3.18 -17.57
C LEU A 133 -2.44 -1.67 -17.81
N LYS A 134 -3.19 -0.92 -17.02
CA LYS A 134 -3.23 0.54 -17.09
C LYS A 134 -1.84 1.12 -16.91
N ARG A 135 -1.10 0.70 -15.88
CA ARG A 135 0.25 1.19 -15.64
C ARG A 135 1.21 0.85 -16.79
N LYS A 136 1.14 -0.36 -17.37
CA LYS A 136 1.93 -0.71 -18.54
C LYS A 136 1.61 0.16 -19.75
N LEU A 137 0.32 0.48 -19.95
CA LEU A 137 -0.11 1.37 -21.03
C LEU A 137 0.37 2.80 -20.78
N ASP A 138 0.19 3.33 -19.57
CA ASP A 138 0.66 4.65 -19.15
C ASP A 138 2.19 4.79 -19.33
N GLU A 139 2.98 3.84 -18.83
CA GLU A 139 4.44 3.82 -19.00
C GLU A 139 4.83 3.81 -20.49
N SER A 140 4.16 2.98 -21.28
CA SER A 140 4.43 2.91 -22.72
C SER A 140 4.02 4.18 -23.47
N TYR A 141 2.97 4.86 -23.00
CA TYR A 141 2.54 6.15 -23.55
C TYR A 141 3.55 7.24 -23.22
N GLU A 142 3.99 7.33 -21.96
CA GLU A 142 4.99 8.31 -21.50
C GLU A 142 6.34 8.15 -22.21
N ILE A 143 6.80 6.92 -22.46
CA ILE A 143 8.04 6.67 -23.20
C ILE A 143 7.93 7.06 -24.67
N ASN A 144 6.76 6.86 -25.29
CA ASN A 144 6.57 7.10 -26.73
C ASN A 144 6.11 8.52 -27.07
N ALA A 145 5.48 9.23 -26.14
CA ALA A 145 5.07 10.63 -26.31
C ALA A 145 6.23 11.56 -26.73
N PRO A 146 7.39 11.60 -26.06
CA PRO A 146 8.50 12.45 -26.48
C PRO A 146 9.15 11.96 -27.79
N ARG A 147 9.19 10.65 -28.04
CA ARG A 147 9.73 10.10 -29.29
C ARG A 147 8.95 10.55 -30.52
N ALA A 148 7.64 10.76 -30.37
CA ALA A 148 6.81 11.30 -31.44
C ALA A 148 7.11 12.78 -31.73
N LEU A 149 7.59 13.53 -30.74
CA LEU A 149 7.96 14.95 -30.89
C LEU A 149 9.36 15.14 -31.50
N LEU A 150 10.25 14.14 -31.42
CA LEU A 150 11.61 14.15 -31.98
C LEU A 150 11.68 14.05 -33.51
N GLY A 151 10.52 14.09 -34.21
CA GLY A 151 10.43 14.24 -35.66
C GLY A 151 9.98 13.00 -36.42
N GLY A 152 9.63 13.22 -37.70
CA GLY A 152 9.01 12.21 -38.57
C GLY A 152 9.84 10.94 -38.78
N ASN A 153 11.16 11.00 -38.60
CA ASN A 153 12.09 9.89 -38.78
C ASN A 153 11.87 8.75 -37.78
N TYR A 154 11.38 9.05 -36.56
CA TYR A 154 11.03 8.02 -35.57
C TYR A 154 9.62 7.45 -35.76
N THR A 155 8.78 8.14 -36.54
CA THR A 155 7.39 7.75 -36.79
C THR A 155 7.18 7.05 -38.13
N ARG A 156 8.08 7.24 -39.09
CA ARG A 156 7.97 6.63 -40.43
C ARG A 156 8.41 5.18 -40.39
N MET A 157 7.58 4.34 -40.99
CA MET A 157 7.89 2.92 -41.17
C MET A 157 9.04 2.77 -42.19
N PRO A 158 10.05 1.91 -41.94
CA PRO A 158 11.09 1.64 -42.91
C PRO A 158 10.52 0.93 -44.15
N PRO A 159 11.12 1.10 -45.34
CA PRO A 159 10.56 0.64 -46.62
C PRO A 159 10.46 -0.89 -46.76
N ASN A 160 11.21 -1.68 -45.98
CA ASN A 160 11.06 -3.14 -45.91
C ASN A 160 10.91 -3.60 -44.44
N PRO A 161 9.68 -3.57 -43.88
CA PRO A 161 9.47 -3.78 -42.45
C PRO A 161 9.29 -5.26 -42.10
N THR A 162 10.01 -5.69 -41.06
CA THR A 162 9.77 -6.98 -40.40
C THR A 162 8.41 -6.98 -39.70
N ILE A 163 7.76 -8.14 -39.55
CA ILE A 163 6.46 -8.28 -38.86
C ILE A 163 6.47 -7.63 -37.46
N ARG A 164 7.57 -7.78 -36.71
CA ARG A 164 7.76 -7.14 -35.40
C ARG A 164 7.69 -5.61 -35.49
N GLN A 165 8.33 -5.01 -36.51
CA GLN A 165 8.30 -3.56 -36.73
C GLN A 165 6.89 -3.09 -37.12
N ARG A 166 6.13 -3.90 -37.88
CA ARG A 166 4.72 -3.59 -38.18
C ARG A 166 3.88 -3.53 -36.92
N ILE A 167 3.97 -4.54 -36.06
CA ILE A 167 3.22 -4.61 -34.80
C ILE A 167 3.58 -3.43 -33.89
N THR A 168 4.87 -3.13 -33.72
CA THR A 168 5.33 -1.99 -32.90
C THR A 168 4.81 -0.67 -33.44
N HIS A 169 4.82 -0.47 -34.76
CA HIS A 169 4.31 0.74 -35.39
C HIS A 169 2.81 0.93 -35.14
N TYR A 170 2.00 -0.12 -35.34
CA TYR A 170 0.56 -0.07 -35.04
C TYR A 170 0.27 0.12 -33.55
N TYR A 171 1.07 -0.50 -32.67
CA TYR A 171 0.96 -0.31 -31.22
C TYR A 171 1.26 1.16 -30.83
N GLN A 172 2.31 1.76 -31.38
CA GLN A 172 2.63 3.17 -31.16
C GLN A 172 1.53 4.10 -31.72
N TRP A 173 0.96 3.76 -32.87
CA TRP A 173 -0.17 4.50 -33.43
C TRP A 173 -1.40 4.43 -32.52
N PHE A 174 -1.72 3.24 -31.99
CA PHE A 174 -2.79 3.05 -31.00
C PHE A 174 -2.55 3.90 -29.75
N LEU A 175 -1.32 3.88 -29.21
CA LEU A 175 -0.97 4.68 -28.03
C LEU A 175 -1.11 6.19 -28.27
N ARG A 176 -0.79 6.68 -29.47
CA ARG A 176 -0.89 8.12 -29.73
C ARG A 176 -2.33 8.58 -29.93
N ASN A 177 -3.10 7.81 -30.68
CA ASN A 177 -4.39 8.29 -31.19
C ASN A 177 -5.59 7.75 -30.38
N ILE A 178 -5.52 6.49 -29.93
CA ILE A 178 -6.65 5.82 -29.30
C ILE A 178 -6.51 5.86 -27.78
N TYR A 179 -5.31 5.63 -27.24
CA TYR A 179 -5.12 5.57 -25.79
C TYR A 179 -5.61 6.79 -25.01
N PRO A 180 -5.39 8.05 -25.45
CA PRO A 180 -5.91 9.22 -24.73
C PRO A 180 -7.44 9.19 -24.62
N SER A 181 -8.13 8.78 -25.68
CA SER A 181 -9.59 8.63 -25.68
C SER A 181 -10.07 7.50 -24.77
N VAL A 182 -9.36 6.37 -24.76
CA VAL A 182 -9.66 5.23 -23.88
C VAL A 182 -9.45 5.61 -22.42
N ASN A 183 -8.36 6.31 -22.11
CA ASN A 183 -8.07 6.79 -20.76
C ASN A 183 -9.12 7.83 -20.30
N ALA A 184 -9.50 8.76 -21.18
CA ALA A 184 -10.58 9.71 -20.89
C ALA A 184 -11.92 8.98 -20.63
N ALA A 185 -12.28 8.00 -21.46
CA ALA A 185 -13.48 7.19 -21.29
C ALA A 185 -13.44 6.38 -19.98
N TYR A 186 -12.28 5.83 -19.61
CA TYR A 186 -12.07 5.13 -18.34
C TYR A 186 -12.39 6.02 -17.13
N TYR A 187 -11.83 7.23 -17.08
CA TYR A 187 -12.08 8.15 -15.97
C TYR A 187 -13.51 8.70 -15.98
N PHE A 188 -14.06 8.99 -17.16
CA PHE A 188 -15.44 9.42 -17.31
C PHE A 188 -16.42 8.36 -16.81
N ALA A 189 -16.20 7.09 -17.17
CA ALA A 189 -17.00 5.98 -16.66
C ALA A 189 -16.94 5.88 -15.13
N ILE A 190 -15.74 5.96 -14.54
CA ILE A 190 -15.60 5.96 -13.07
C ILE A 190 -16.36 7.13 -12.43
N LEU A 191 -16.27 8.32 -13.01
CA LEU A 191 -16.98 9.50 -12.50
C LEU A 191 -18.50 9.30 -12.55
N VAL A 192 -19.04 8.85 -13.69
CA VAL A 192 -20.48 8.59 -13.85
C VAL A 192 -20.98 7.58 -12.81
N PHE A 193 -20.24 6.49 -12.58
CA PHE A 193 -20.60 5.49 -11.57
C PHE A 193 -20.49 6.02 -10.13
N ASN A 194 -19.48 6.84 -9.81
CA ASN A 194 -19.36 7.48 -8.51
C ASN A 194 -20.54 8.43 -8.23
N VAL A 195 -20.92 9.25 -9.22
CA VAL A 195 -22.07 10.15 -9.11
C VAL A 195 -23.37 9.35 -8.97
N ALA A 196 -23.56 8.30 -9.78
CA ALA A 196 -24.73 7.43 -9.68
C ALA A 196 -24.82 6.73 -8.30
N TYR A 197 -23.68 6.34 -7.73
CA TYR A 197 -23.61 5.71 -6.40
C TYR A 197 -23.97 6.70 -5.28
N LEU A 198 -23.54 7.95 -5.41
CA LEU A 198 -23.82 9.03 -4.47
C LEU A 198 -25.32 9.33 -4.39
N PHE A 199 -26.02 9.35 -5.54
CA PHE A 199 -27.47 9.55 -5.63
C PHE A 199 -28.29 8.26 -5.40
N ASP A 200 -27.67 7.16 -4.97
CA ASP A 200 -28.29 5.85 -4.76
C ASP A 200 -28.99 5.26 -6.00
N ASN A 201 -28.68 5.77 -7.20
CA ASN A 201 -29.19 5.25 -8.46
C ASN A 201 -28.47 3.95 -8.88
N SER A 202 -27.23 3.78 -8.44
CA SER A 202 -26.46 2.55 -8.65
C SER A 202 -26.03 1.89 -7.34
N ARG A 203 -26.01 0.56 -7.34
CA ARG A 203 -25.41 -0.27 -6.29
C ARG A 203 -23.89 -0.38 -6.40
N TYR A 204 -23.30 0.19 -7.46
CA TYR A 204 -21.91 0.03 -7.84
C TYR A 204 -21.24 1.40 -7.97
N HIS A 205 -20.09 1.58 -7.32
CA HIS A 205 -19.29 2.80 -7.43
C HIS A 205 -18.29 2.75 -8.61
N ASN A 206 -17.98 1.55 -9.11
CA ASN A 206 -16.99 1.33 -10.16
C ASN A 206 -17.60 0.52 -11.32
N PRO A 207 -17.39 0.91 -12.59
CA PRO A 207 -17.89 0.16 -13.75
C PRO A 207 -17.43 -1.30 -13.80
N PHE A 208 -16.24 -1.61 -13.29
CA PHE A 208 -15.73 -2.99 -13.31
C PHE A 208 -16.45 -3.90 -12.31
N LEU A 209 -16.90 -3.35 -11.18
CA LEU A 209 -17.71 -4.08 -10.21
C LEU A 209 -19.10 -4.38 -10.78
N TRP A 210 -19.66 -3.44 -11.54
CA TRP A 210 -20.89 -3.66 -12.28
C TRP A 210 -20.74 -4.78 -13.33
N LEU A 211 -19.62 -4.79 -14.08
CA LEU A 211 -19.32 -5.83 -15.07
C LEU A 211 -19.16 -7.23 -14.44
N ILE A 212 -18.53 -7.32 -13.27
CA ILE A 212 -18.41 -8.61 -12.54
C ILE A 212 -19.73 -8.99 -11.87
N GLY A 213 -20.57 -8.02 -11.54
CA GLY A 213 -21.77 -8.21 -10.73
C GLY A 213 -21.43 -8.38 -9.25
N THR A 214 -20.41 -7.70 -8.74
CA THR A 214 -20.03 -7.71 -7.31
C THR A 214 -20.25 -6.34 -6.70
N ARG A 215 -20.74 -6.28 -5.46
CA ARG A 215 -20.90 -5.03 -4.70
C ARG A 215 -19.99 -5.02 -3.49
N MET A 216 -19.67 -3.83 -3.02
CA MET A 216 -19.01 -3.62 -1.74
C MET A 216 -20.04 -3.45 -0.62
N ARG A 217 -19.77 -4.03 0.54
CA ARG A 217 -20.61 -3.98 1.75
C ARG A 217 -19.71 -3.90 2.99
N ARG A 218 -20.13 -3.20 4.03
CA ARG A 218 -19.40 -3.19 5.31
C ARG A 218 -19.48 -4.56 6.00
N LEU A 219 -18.40 -4.95 6.67
CA LEU A 219 -18.33 -6.15 7.50
C LEU A 219 -19.31 -6.02 8.68
N GLY A 220 -20.21 -6.98 8.84
CA GLY A 220 -21.10 -7.04 10.01
C GLY A 220 -20.48 -7.86 11.16
N GLU A 221 -21.05 -7.74 12.36
CA GLU A 221 -20.60 -8.50 13.55
C GLU A 221 -20.53 -10.02 13.31
N GLU A 222 -21.52 -10.55 12.58
CA GLU A 222 -21.57 -11.96 12.25
C GLU A 222 -20.46 -12.39 11.26
N ASP A 223 -19.99 -11.48 10.40
CA ASP A 223 -18.84 -11.74 9.53
C ASP A 223 -17.55 -11.81 10.36
N TYR A 224 -17.40 -10.91 11.35
CA TYR A 224 -16.29 -10.99 12.32
C TYR A 224 -16.32 -12.30 13.11
N LYS A 225 -17.50 -12.78 13.53
CA LYS A 225 -17.65 -14.08 14.18
C LYS A 225 -17.24 -15.24 13.26
N ALA A 226 -17.62 -15.20 11.98
CA ALA A 226 -17.23 -16.22 11.01
C ALA A 226 -15.71 -16.24 10.75
N ILE A 227 -15.09 -15.07 10.66
CA ILE A 227 -13.63 -14.93 10.53
C ILE A 227 -12.93 -15.42 11.80
N ALA A 228 -13.42 -15.05 12.98
CA ALA A 228 -12.89 -15.52 14.25
C ALA A 228 -13.00 -17.04 14.39
N ALA A 229 -14.11 -17.64 13.96
CA ALA A 229 -14.29 -19.09 13.95
C ALA A 229 -13.32 -19.81 12.98
N MET A 230 -12.95 -19.18 11.87
CA MET A 230 -11.93 -19.73 10.95
C MET A 230 -10.51 -19.64 11.52
N HIS A 231 -10.21 -18.62 12.33
CA HIS A 231 -8.92 -18.44 12.98
C HIS A 231 -8.81 -19.06 14.37
N ALA A 232 -9.93 -19.52 14.94
CA ALA A 232 -9.92 -20.25 16.19
C ALA A 232 -9.05 -21.51 16.01
N PRO A 233 -8.11 -21.79 16.94
CA PRO A 233 -7.38 -23.04 16.90
C PRO A 233 -8.40 -24.16 16.92
N LYS A 234 -8.45 -24.94 15.85
CA LYS A 234 -9.27 -26.14 15.80
C LYS A 234 -8.68 -27.06 16.85
N ILE A 235 -9.28 -27.08 18.05
CA ILE A 235 -8.94 -28.02 19.12
C ILE A 235 -9.40 -29.38 18.61
N GLU A 236 -8.60 -29.97 17.74
CA GLU A 236 -8.77 -31.36 17.34
C GLU A 236 -8.48 -32.18 18.59
N GLY A 237 -9.56 -32.70 19.19
CA GLY A 237 -9.48 -33.55 20.36
C GLY A 237 -8.51 -34.69 20.13
N ALA A 238 -7.56 -34.83 21.05
CA ALA A 238 -6.88 -36.07 21.40
C ALA A 238 -6.53 -37.01 20.23
N ARG A 239 -5.52 -36.66 19.42
CA ARG A 239 -4.62 -37.66 18.84
C ARG A 239 -3.17 -37.18 18.93
N GLY A 240 -2.43 -37.84 19.82
CA GLY A 240 -1.00 -37.65 19.97
C GLY A 240 -0.26 -37.94 18.67
N GLY A 241 0.65 -37.02 18.32
CA GLY A 241 1.55 -37.16 17.20
C GLY A 241 2.40 -35.92 17.11
N ASN A 242 3.72 -36.09 17.23
CA ASN A 242 4.79 -35.08 17.23
C ASN A 242 4.68 -34.00 16.13
N LEU A 243 3.75 -33.05 16.27
CA LEU A 243 3.49 -31.96 15.32
C LEU A 243 3.97 -30.59 15.82
N GLY A 244 4.91 -30.57 16.78
CA GLY A 244 5.39 -29.33 17.40
C GLY A 244 6.41 -28.53 16.57
N VAL A 245 7.12 -29.17 15.63
CA VAL A 245 8.31 -28.54 14.99
C VAL A 245 8.25 -28.55 13.46
N THR A 246 7.61 -29.54 12.84
CA THR A 246 7.48 -29.63 11.37
C THR A 246 6.39 -28.71 10.81
N SER A 247 5.41 -28.32 11.63
CA SER A 247 4.36 -27.35 11.25
C SER A 247 4.85 -25.91 11.17
N LEU A 248 5.93 -25.56 11.89
CA LEU A 248 6.46 -24.19 11.94
C LEU A 248 7.11 -23.75 10.62
N PHE A 249 7.62 -24.70 9.83
CA PHE A 249 8.33 -24.45 8.58
C PHE A 249 7.53 -24.86 7.34
N ASP A 250 6.26 -25.24 7.48
CA ASP A 250 5.43 -25.53 6.32
C ASP A 250 5.14 -24.21 5.57
N PRO A 251 5.57 -24.05 4.30
CA PRO A 251 5.46 -22.80 3.56
C PRO A 251 4.01 -22.33 3.42
N ARG A 252 3.02 -23.25 3.51
CA ARG A 252 1.60 -22.89 3.47
C ARG A 252 1.16 -22.23 4.77
N VAL A 253 1.45 -22.85 5.91
CA VAL A 253 1.09 -22.31 7.24
C VAL A 253 1.85 -21.02 7.53
N MET A 254 3.13 -20.96 7.16
CA MET A 254 3.96 -19.77 7.32
C MET A 254 3.47 -18.62 6.43
N GLY A 255 3.05 -18.92 5.19
CA GLY A 255 2.44 -17.96 4.28
C GLY A 255 1.13 -17.38 4.85
N GLU A 256 0.23 -18.23 5.35
CA GLU A 256 -1.03 -17.77 5.96
C GLU A 256 -0.80 -16.92 7.22
N ARG A 257 0.19 -17.27 8.04
CA ARG A 257 0.58 -16.50 9.23
C ARG A 257 1.20 -15.15 8.88
N VAL A 258 2.09 -15.10 7.89
CA VAL A 258 2.71 -13.84 7.42
C VAL A 258 1.66 -12.94 6.76
N LEU A 259 0.76 -13.51 5.97
CA LEU A 259 -0.31 -12.73 5.34
C LEU A 259 -1.35 -12.25 6.36
N GLY A 260 -1.64 -13.04 7.40
CA GLY A 260 -2.51 -12.65 8.51
C GLY A 260 -1.89 -11.61 9.44
N SER A 261 -0.57 -11.67 9.67
CA SER A 261 0.14 -10.70 10.52
C SER A 261 0.20 -9.31 9.86
N LEU A 262 0.05 -9.22 8.54
CA LEU A 262 0.00 -7.95 7.81
C LEU A 262 -1.11 -7.00 8.33
N LYS A 263 -2.23 -7.55 8.82
CA LYS A 263 -3.31 -6.80 9.46
C LYS A 263 -2.87 -6.11 10.76
N ILE A 264 -1.95 -6.72 11.51
CA ILE A 264 -1.37 -6.17 12.75
C ILE A 264 -0.17 -5.27 12.41
N LEU A 265 0.59 -5.62 11.38
CA LEU A 265 1.80 -4.92 10.95
C LEU A 265 1.48 -3.49 10.48
N LEU A 266 0.35 -3.26 9.82
CA LEU A 266 -0.05 -1.92 9.34
C LEU A 266 -0.29 -0.93 10.49
N PRO A 267 -1.19 -1.19 11.46
CA PRO A 267 -1.35 -0.32 12.62
C PRO A 267 -0.07 -0.17 13.45
N THR A 268 0.69 -1.26 13.63
CA THR A 268 1.98 -1.23 14.35
C THR A 268 3.02 -0.40 13.60
N SER A 269 3.00 -0.40 12.26
CA SER A 269 3.88 0.44 11.44
C SER A 269 3.50 1.91 11.55
N ILE A 270 2.21 2.25 11.62
CA ILE A 270 1.76 3.63 11.85
C ILE A 270 2.20 4.09 13.23
N PHE A 271 2.05 3.26 14.26
CA PHE A 271 2.59 3.52 15.60
C PHE A 271 4.12 3.69 15.58
N ALA A 272 4.84 2.81 14.88
CA ALA A 272 6.30 2.87 14.77
C ALA A 272 6.76 4.13 14.02
N LEU A 273 6.06 4.54 12.96
CA LEU A 273 6.32 5.79 12.25
C LEU A 273 6.04 6.99 13.15
N LYS A 274 4.91 7.01 13.85
CA LYS A 274 4.59 8.08 14.82
C LYS A 274 5.58 8.12 15.97
N PHE A 275 6.06 6.97 16.43
CA PHE A 275 7.13 6.84 17.40
C PHE A 275 8.45 7.36 16.85
N LEU A 276 8.77 7.10 15.58
CA LEU A 276 10.01 7.58 14.95
C LEU A 276 9.97 9.09 14.68
N GLU A 277 8.81 9.62 14.28
CA GLU A 277 8.55 11.06 14.20
C GLU A 277 8.71 11.71 15.57
N TRP A 278 8.12 11.13 16.62
CA TRP A 278 8.33 11.57 17.99
C TRP A 278 9.80 11.45 18.41
N TRP A 279 10.50 10.38 18.04
CA TRP A 279 11.89 10.13 18.39
C TRP A 279 12.85 11.15 17.74
N HIS A 280 12.59 11.51 16.48
CA HIS A 280 13.36 12.53 15.77
C HIS A 280 12.98 13.96 16.16
N ALA A 281 11.72 14.20 16.53
CA ALA A 281 11.25 15.50 17.00
C ALA A 281 11.58 15.76 18.48
N SER A 282 11.72 14.71 19.28
CA SER A 282 12.04 14.84 20.70
C SER A 282 13.52 15.14 20.91
N ASP A 283 13.80 16.15 21.73
CA ASP A 283 15.13 16.43 22.27
C ASP A 283 15.69 15.27 23.13
N PHE A 284 14.99 14.13 23.24
CA PHE A 284 15.43 12.93 23.95
C PHE A 284 16.75 12.37 23.39
N ALA A 285 16.94 12.35 22.06
CA ALA A 285 18.22 11.96 21.46
C ALA A 285 19.36 12.92 21.84
N ARG A 286 19.06 14.22 21.96
CA ARG A 286 19.99 15.27 22.41
C ARG A 286 20.25 15.20 23.92
N GLN A 287 19.26 14.83 24.72
CA GLN A 287 19.37 14.62 26.16
C GLN A 287 20.17 13.34 26.47
N LEU A 288 20.00 12.27 25.68
CA LEU A 288 20.81 11.05 25.76
C LEU A 288 22.26 11.33 25.37
N SER A 289 22.50 12.06 24.27
CA SER A 289 23.86 12.45 23.89
C SER A 289 24.50 13.41 24.90
N LYS A 290 23.72 14.32 25.51
CA LYS A 290 24.20 15.19 26.59
C LYS A 290 24.54 14.41 27.85
N LYS A 291 23.68 13.49 28.30
CA LYS A 291 23.98 12.62 29.45
C LYS A 291 25.16 11.68 29.21
N VAL A 292 25.34 11.20 27.99
CA VAL A 292 26.49 10.39 27.59
C VAL A 292 27.77 11.26 27.53
N ALA A 293 27.67 12.49 27.04
CA ALA A 293 28.79 13.43 27.01
C ALA A 293 29.16 13.97 28.41
N GLU A 294 28.20 14.18 29.30
CA GLU A 294 28.41 14.55 30.70
C GLU A 294 29.10 13.41 31.49
N GLY A 295 28.91 12.16 31.08
CA GLY A 295 29.64 11.01 31.63
C GLY A 295 31.08 10.85 31.10
N ILE A 296 31.48 11.63 30.09
CA ILE A 296 32.83 11.63 29.54
C ILE A 296 33.50 12.93 29.97
N GLU A 297 34.10 12.92 31.16
CA GLU A 297 35.02 13.98 31.58
C GLU A 297 36.26 13.95 30.67
N VAL A 298 36.24 14.74 29.61
CA VAL A 298 37.44 14.95 28.78
C VAL A 298 38.38 15.85 29.59
N PRO A 299 39.58 15.39 29.99
CA PRO A 299 40.52 16.25 30.70
C PRO A 299 40.87 17.46 29.83
N PRO A 300 41.12 18.64 30.44
CA PRO A 300 41.38 19.85 29.69
C PRO A 300 42.57 19.65 28.73
N PRO A 301 42.47 20.17 27.48
CA PRO A 301 43.52 19.99 26.50
C PRO A 301 44.82 20.64 26.99
N ILE A 302 45.89 19.84 27.09
CA ILE A 302 47.21 20.33 27.45
C ILE A 302 47.74 21.13 26.24
N VAL A 303 47.75 22.46 26.34
CA VAL A 303 48.33 23.33 25.32
C VAL A 303 49.86 23.28 25.47
N SER A 304 50.51 22.26 24.92
CA SER A 304 51.98 22.04 24.98
C SER A 304 52.82 23.04 24.18
N GLY A 305 52.34 24.27 23.95
CA GLY A 305 52.97 25.21 23.00
C GLY A 305 53.34 26.61 23.53
N LEU A 306 52.96 27.00 24.77
CA LEU A 306 53.13 28.38 25.24
C LEU A 306 54.19 28.59 26.34
N SER A 307 54.85 27.53 26.81
CA SER A 307 55.87 27.63 27.88
C SER A 307 57.28 28.03 27.39
N THR A 308 57.55 28.01 26.08
CA THR A 308 58.89 28.30 25.53
C THR A 308 59.11 29.77 25.14
N LEU A 309 58.07 30.61 25.15
CA LEU A 309 58.17 32.04 24.81
C LEU A 309 58.36 32.96 26.04
N SER A 310 58.18 32.46 27.25
CA SER A 310 58.26 33.30 28.47
C SER A 310 59.68 33.47 29.03
N THR A 311 60.71 32.84 28.46
CA THR A 311 62.08 32.87 28.99
C THR A 311 63.02 33.89 28.33
N ARG A 312 62.54 34.74 27.42
CA ARG A 312 63.43 35.66 26.66
C ARG A 312 63.25 37.17 26.91
N PHE A 313 62.31 37.61 27.74
CA PHE A 313 62.15 39.03 28.05
C PHE A 313 61.87 39.26 29.54
N GLY A 314 62.93 39.29 30.33
CA GLY A 314 62.94 40.02 31.59
C GLY A 314 63.88 41.23 31.46
N PRO A 315 63.43 42.46 31.73
CA PRO A 315 64.32 43.53 32.15
C PRO A 315 64.34 43.68 33.68
N LYS A 316 65.56 43.97 34.14
CA LYS A 316 66.04 44.16 35.51
C LYS A 316 65.27 45.23 36.30
N LEU A 317 65.23 44.98 37.61
CA LEU A 317 64.98 45.92 38.71
C LEU A 317 65.70 47.28 38.55
N ASP A 318 65.03 48.39 38.91
CA ASP A 318 65.61 49.30 39.92
C ASP A 318 64.58 50.21 40.65
N LYS A 319 64.67 50.11 41.98
CA LYS A 319 64.54 51.09 43.09
C LYS A 319 63.39 52.13 43.27
N LYS A 320 62.86 52.01 44.50
CA LYS A 320 62.73 53.01 45.60
C LYS A 320 61.46 53.89 45.70
N SER A 321 60.60 53.46 46.63
CA SER A 321 60.14 54.17 47.85
C SER A 321 59.71 55.63 47.77
N ILE A 322 58.46 55.92 48.17
CA ILE A 322 58.10 56.96 49.14
C ILE A 322 56.84 56.51 49.93
N PHE A 323 56.89 56.86 51.20
CA PHE A 323 56.10 56.51 52.37
C PHE A 323 54.82 57.35 52.51
N LEU A 324 53.85 56.87 53.30
CA LEU A 324 52.93 57.58 54.22
C LEU A 324 51.93 56.49 54.70
N ILE A 325 51.83 56.07 55.97
CA ILE A 325 52.24 56.61 57.29
C ILE A 325 52.76 55.44 58.14
#